data_AF-I8XQ91-F1
#
_entry.id   AF-I8XQ91-F1
#
_cell.length_a   1.000
_cell.length_b   1.000
_cell.length_c   1.000
_cell.angle_alpha   90.00
_cell.angle_beta   90.00
_cell.angle_gamma   90.00
#
_symmetry.space_group_name_H-M   'P 1'
#
loop_
_entity.id
_entity.type
_entity.pdbx_description
1 polymer ?
#
loop_
_entity_poly.entity_id
_entity_poly.type
_entity_poly.pdbx_seq_one_letter_code
_entity_poly.pdbx_strand_id
1 'polypeptide(L)'
;MDRAYSPINSILEQAASIIRRSKEAAGTLKPTESYKRGQIEELISFANSNDLWIDFNHIPTIYLDKGGENEVFYDGAATIYKLNNFEYAGDDLNNFFIRISAHNKFFSNVFIR
;
A
#
# COMPACT_ATOMS: atom_id res chain seq x y z
N MET A 1 11.43 10.08 22.88
CA MET A 1 11.02 8.67 22.89
C MET A 1 11.44 8.07 21.58
N ASP A 2 12.36 7.11 21.64
CA ASP A 2 13.03 6.49 20.51
C ASP A 2 12.05 5.52 19.83
N ARG A 3 11.29 6.00 18.83
CA ARG A 3 10.62 5.10 17.89
C ARG A 3 11.71 4.64 16.94
N ALA A 4 12.36 3.53 17.25
CA ALA A 4 13.11 2.78 16.25
C ALA A 4 12.08 2.33 15.18
N TYR A 5 11.95 3.12 14.12
CA TYR A 5 11.03 2.83 13.02
C TYR A 5 11.46 1.50 12.38
N SER A 6 10.61 0.49 12.49
CA SER A 6 10.80 -0.79 11.79
C SER A 6 10.97 -0.52 10.29
N PRO A 7 11.82 -1.28 9.55
CA PRO A 7 12.00 -1.14 8.10
C PRO A 7 10.68 -1.12 7.31
N ILE A 8 9.64 -1.75 7.85
CA ILE A 8 8.31 -1.79 7.25
C ILE A 8 7.66 -0.40 7.18
N ASN A 9 7.80 0.43 8.23
CA ASN A 9 7.29 1.80 8.19
C ASN A 9 8.04 2.62 7.13
N SER A 10 9.35 2.35 6.92
CA SER A 10 10.09 3.03 5.87
C SER A 10 9.66 2.59 4.47
N ILE A 11 9.23 1.34 4.25
CA ILE A 11 8.69 0.89 2.96
C ILE A 11 7.39 1.62 2.62
N LEU A 12 6.43 1.66 3.56
CA LEU A 12 5.15 2.36 3.34
C LEU A 12 5.34 3.88 3.21
N GLU A 13 6.25 4.48 3.98
CA GLU A 13 6.60 5.91 3.85
C GLU A 13 7.28 6.21 2.50
N GLN A 14 8.16 5.31 2.02
CA GLN A 14 8.78 5.45 0.70
C GLN A 14 7.75 5.32 -0.43
N ALA A 15 6.87 4.32 -0.35
CA ALA A 15 5.77 4.16 -1.30
C ALA A 15 4.86 5.41 -1.32
N ALA A 16 4.49 5.93 -0.14
CA ALA A 16 3.71 7.17 -0.03
C ALA A 16 4.43 8.37 -0.68
N SER A 17 5.75 8.48 -0.49
CA SER A 17 6.58 9.54 -1.09
C SER A 17 6.65 9.44 -2.62
N ILE A 18 6.72 8.23 -3.17
CA ILE A 18 6.65 7.97 -4.61
C ILE A 18 5.31 8.47 -5.17
N ILE A 19 4.20 8.04 -4.56
CA ILE A 19 2.85 8.42 -4.98
C ILE A 19 2.63 9.93 -4.96
N ARG A 20 3.12 10.61 -3.92
CA ARG A 20 3.04 12.07 -3.80
C ARG A 20 3.83 12.78 -4.91
N ARG A 21 5.05 12.33 -5.21
CA ARG A 21 5.91 12.93 -6.24
C ARG A 21 5.35 12.74 -7.65
N SER A 22 4.76 11.58 -7.93
CA SER A 22 4.10 11.31 -9.21
C SER A 22 2.99 12.33 -9.51
N LYS A 23 2.25 12.75 -8.48
CA LYS A 23 1.25 13.83 -8.57
C LYS A 23 1.87 15.21 -8.82
N GLU A 24 2.97 15.53 -8.15
CA GLU A 24 3.67 16.81 -8.31
C GLU A 24 4.30 16.95 -9.72
N ALA A 25 4.80 15.85 -10.29
CA ALA A 25 5.48 15.84 -11.58
C ALA A 25 4.54 15.92 -12.80
N ALA A 26 3.30 15.45 -12.69
CA ALA A 26 2.41 15.33 -13.83
C ALA A 26 1.66 16.63 -14.21
N GLY A 27 1.63 17.65 -13.34
CA GLY A 27 1.10 19.01 -13.62
C GLY A 27 -0.40 19.07 -14.00
N THR A 28 -1.05 20.24 -13.93
CA THR A 28 -2.52 20.38 -14.10
C THR A 28 -3.11 19.97 -15.48
N LEU A 29 -2.32 19.39 -16.39
CA LEU A 29 -2.64 19.19 -17.80
C LEU A 29 -2.84 17.71 -18.22
N LYS A 30 -2.59 16.73 -17.35
CA LYS A 30 -2.84 15.30 -17.65
C LYS A 30 -4.23 14.84 -17.20
N PRO A 31 -4.93 13.97 -17.96
CA PRO A 31 -6.17 13.34 -17.50
C PRO A 31 -5.95 12.56 -16.20
N THR A 32 -6.88 12.64 -15.24
CA THR A 32 -6.74 12.04 -13.91
C THR A 32 -6.55 10.51 -13.93
N GLU A 33 -7.15 9.78 -14.87
CA GLU A 33 -6.86 8.34 -15.03
C GLU A 33 -5.38 8.03 -15.36
N SER A 34 -4.67 8.96 -16.02
CA SER A 34 -3.25 8.78 -16.31
C SER A 34 -2.36 8.89 -15.06
N TYR A 35 -2.85 9.56 -14.01
CA TYR A 35 -2.13 9.71 -12.74
C TYR A 35 -2.09 8.40 -11.97
N LYS A 36 -3.25 7.76 -11.76
CA LYS A 36 -3.33 6.45 -11.10
C LYS A 36 -2.45 5.42 -11.81
N ARG A 37 -2.47 5.42 -13.15
CA ARG A 37 -1.62 4.50 -13.93
C ARG A 37 -0.13 4.75 -13.69
N GLY A 38 0.33 6.00 -13.76
CA GLY A 38 1.75 6.33 -13.49
C GLY A 38 2.17 5.99 -12.06
N GLN A 39 1.29 6.26 -11.10
CA GLN A 39 1.48 5.88 -9.69
C GLN A 39 1.65 4.37 -9.51
N ILE A 40 0.82 3.56 -10.18
CA ILE A 40 0.92 2.08 -10.15
C ILE A 40 2.23 1.62 -10.81
N GLU A 41 2.60 2.17 -11.96
CA GLU A 41 3.85 1.83 -12.66
C GLU A 41 5.08 2.12 -11.79
N GLU A 42 5.12 3.27 -11.10
CA GLU A 42 6.20 3.62 -10.17
C GLU A 42 6.23 2.69 -8.95
N LEU A 43 5.07 2.32 -8.38
CA LEU A 43 5.00 1.36 -7.27
C LEU A 43 5.48 -0.04 -7.70
N ILE A 44 5.12 -0.50 -8.90
CA ILE A 44 5.60 -1.78 -9.45
C ILE A 44 7.12 -1.75 -9.60
N SER A 45 7.68 -0.67 -10.16
CA SER A 45 9.12 -0.49 -10.30
C SER A 45 9.84 -0.51 -8.95
N PHE A 46 9.26 0.18 -7.96
CA PHE A 46 9.76 0.18 -6.58
C PHE A 46 9.71 -1.23 -5.95
N ALA A 47 8.61 -1.95 -6.10
CA ALA A 47 8.46 -3.31 -5.58
C ALA A 47 9.46 -4.28 -6.20
N ASN A 48 9.66 -4.20 -7.52
CA ASN A 48 10.67 -4.99 -8.24
C ASN A 48 12.10 -4.69 -7.76
N SER A 49 12.43 -3.41 -7.56
CA SER A 49 13.80 -3.00 -7.20
C SER A 49 14.18 -3.35 -5.75
N ASN A 50 13.19 -3.67 -4.92
CA ASN A 50 13.36 -3.94 -3.48
C ASN A 50 12.87 -5.35 -3.09
N ASP A 51 12.60 -6.23 -4.07
CA ASP A 51 12.12 -7.60 -3.85
C ASP A 51 10.90 -7.69 -2.91
N LEU A 52 9.91 -6.80 -3.10
CA LEU A 52 8.75 -6.67 -2.21
C LEU A 52 7.54 -7.53 -2.60
N TRP A 53 7.63 -8.30 -3.68
CA TRP A 53 6.53 -9.17 -4.11
C TRP A 53 6.36 -10.36 -3.18
N ILE A 54 5.11 -10.65 -2.83
CA ILE A 54 4.73 -11.76 -1.95
C ILE A 54 4.21 -12.90 -2.82
N ASP A 55 4.81 -14.08 -2.68
CA ASP A 55 4.31 -15.30 -3.32
C ASP A 55 3.34 -16.04 -2.38
N PHE A 56 2.04 -15.86 -2.62
CA PHE A 56 0.99 -16.49 -1.84
C PHE A 56 0.97 -18.02 -1.97
N ASN A 57 1.57 -18.62 -3.00
CA ASN A 57 1.62 -20.08 -3.13
C ASN A 57 2.50 -20.74 -2.06
N HIS A 58 3.44 -19.98 -1.50
CA HIS A 58 4.39 -20.45 -0.49
C HIS A 58 4.04 -19.99 0.93
N ILE A 59 2.91 -19.29 1.10
CA ILE A 59 2.42 -18.86 2.41
C ILE A 59 1.12 -19.61 2.72
N PRO A 60 1.05 -20.35 3.84
CA PRO A 60 -0.19 -21.00 4.24
C PRO A 60 -1.20 -19.93 4.64
N THR A 61 -2.11 -19.58 3.73
CA THR A 61 -3.15 -18.57 3.97
C THR A 61 -4.54 -19.18 3.91
N ILE A 62 -5.36 -18.83 4.90
CA ILE A 62 -6.78 -19.15 4.98
C ILE A 62 -7.55 -17.92 4.49
N TYR A 63 -8.36 -18.10 3.45
CA TYR A 63 -9.28 -17.05 3.00
C TYR A 63 -10.34 -16.78 4.07
N LEU A 64 -10.56 -15.50 4.39
CA LEU A 64 -11.54 -15.08 5.39
C LEU A 64 -12.74 -14.39 4.74
N ASP A 65 -12.50 -13.39 3.89
CA ASP A 65 -13.56 -12.55 3.33
C ASP A 65 -13.13 -11.80 2.07
N LYS A 66 -14.11 -11.35 1.29
CA LYS A 66 -13.94 -10.46 0.14
C LYS A 66 -14.99 -9.36 0.18
N GLY A 67 -14.50 -8.14 0.35
CA GLY A 67 -15.27 -6.92 0.13
C GLY A 67 -15.18 -6.46 -1.33
N GLY A 68 -15.86 -5.35 -1.65
CA GLY A 68 -15.80 -4.76 -2.99
C GLY A 68 -14.40 -4.33 -3.43
N GLU A 69 -13.58 -3.86 -2.50
CA GLU A 69 -12.24 -3.32 -2.79
C GLU A 69 -11.09 -4.20 -2.29
N ASN A 70 -11.38 -5.18 -1.41
CA ASN A 70 -10.34 -5.87 -0.64
C ASN A 70 -10.63 -7.36 -0.49
N GLU A 71 -9.56 -8.15 -0.47
CA GLU A 71 -9.57 -9.57 -0.08
C GLU A 71 -8.76 -9.75 1.21
N VAL A 72 -9.26 -10.58 2.12
CA VAL A 72 -8.68 -10.76 3.45
C VAL A 72 -8.33 -12.23 3.68
N PHE A 73 -7.09 -12.46 4.10
CA PHE A 73 -6.54 -13.77 4.43
C PHE A 73 -5.89 -13.77 5.81
N TYR A 74 -5.74 -14.94 6.38
CA TYR A 74 -5.11 -15.17 7.68
C TYR A 74 -4.11 -16.32 7.61
N ASP A 75 -2.95 -16.18 8.25
CA ASP A 75 -1.90 -17.21 8.25
C ASP A 75 -2.18 -18.40 9.19
N GLY A 76 -3.31 -18.41 9.91
CA GLY A 76 -3.57 -19.41 10.94
C GLY A 76 -2.85 -19.15 12.27
N ALA A 77 -2.08 -18.06 12.37
CA ALA A 77 -1.30 -17.68 13.54
C ALA A 77 -1.67 -16.27 14.01
N ALA A 78 -1.00 -15.23 13.54
CA ALA A 78 -1.17 -13.86 14.05
C ALA A 78 -1.21 -12.79 12.95
N THR A 79 -1.10 -13.17 11.68
CA THR A 79 -0.97 -12.22 10.57
C THR A 79 -2.22 -12.22 9.72
N ILE A 80 -2.80 -11.05 9.54
CA ILE A 80 -3.87 -10.80 8.57
C ILE A 80 -3.26 -10.16 7.34
N TYR A 81 -3.46 -10.78 6.17
CA TYR A 81 -3.12 -10.19 4.89
C TYR A 81 -4.36 -9.54 4.31
N LYS A 82 -4.26 -8.25 4.00
CA LYS A 82 -5.33 -7.50 3.33
C LYS A 82 -4.83 -7.02 1.98
N LEU A 83 -5.30 -7.69 0.92
CA LEU A 83 -5.02 -7.30 -0.46
C LEU A 83 -6.01 -6.23 -0.88
N ASN A 84 -5.51 -5.07 -1.33
CA ASN A 84 -6.34 -3.96 -1.78
C ASN A 84 -6.26 -3.90 -3.31
N ASN A 85 -7.40 -3.85 -3.99
CA ASN A 85 -7.45 -3.71 -5.45
C ASN A 85 -7.52 -2.22 -5.82
N PHE A 86 -6.43 -1.70 -6.38
CA PHE A 86 -6.35 -0.31 -6.85
C PHE A 86 -7.14 -0.01 -8.14
N GLU A 87 -7.71 -1.03 -8.80
CA GLU A 87 -8.70 -0.80 -9.86
C GLU A 87 -9.88 0.01 -9.34
N TYR A 88 -10.36 -0.31 -8.14
CA TYR A 88 -11.45 0.41 -7.45
C TYR A 88 -11.00 1.66 -6.71
N ALA A 89 -9.69 1.91 -6.61
CA ALA A 89 -9.21 3.19 -6.10
C ALA A 89 -9.56 4.31 -7.08
N GLY A 90 -9.96 5.47 -6.54
CA GLY A 90 -10.13 6.67 -7.35
C GLY A 90 -8.83 7.10 -8.05
N ASP A 91 -8.89 8.14 -8.85
CA ASP A 91 -7.81 8.56 -9.75
C ASP A 91 -6.45 8.92 -9.09
N ASP A 92 -6.38 8.95 -7.76
CA ASP A 92 -5.19 9.26 -6.98
C ASP A 92 -5.06 8.31 -5.78
N LEU A 93 -3.96 7.56 -5.74
CA LEU A 93 -3.65 6.64 -4.65
C LEU A 93 -3.19 7.35 -3.37
N ASN A 94 -2.90 8.65 -3.39
CA ASN A 94 -2.39 9.37 -2.21
C ASN A 94 -3.32 9.28 -1.00
N ASN A 95 -4.64 9.31 -1.24
CA ASN A 95 -5.63 9.17 -0.17
C ASN A 95 -5.52 7.81 0.56
N PHE A 96 -5.10 6.75 -0.13
CA PHE A 96 -4.86 5.45 0.48
C PHE A 96 -3.73 5.51 1.51
N PHE A 97 -2.58 6.06 1.13
CA PHE A 97 -1.41 6.16 1.99
C PHE A 97 -1.59 7.14 3.17
N ILE A 98 -2.35 8.22 2.97
CA ILE A 98 -2.72 9.13 4.07
C ILE A 98 -3.53 8.38 5.13
N ARG A 99 -4.49 7.53 4.73
CA ARG A 99 -5.29 6.73 5.66
C ARG A 99 -4.45 5.73 6.44
N ILE A 100 -3.49 5.06 5.79
CA ILE A 100 -2.55 4.16 6.47
C ILE A 100 -1.69 4.92 7.48
N SER A 101 -1.14 6.07 7.08
CA SER A 101 -0.32 6.90 7.97
C SER A 101 -1.10 7.39 9.19
N ALA A 102 -2.35 7.83 8.98
CA ALA A 102 -3.24 8.21 10.07
C ALA A 102 -3.54 7.02 10.98
N HIS A 103 -3.85 5.85 10.41
CA HIS A 103 -4.08 4.64 11.19
C HIS A 103 -2.88 4.29 12.08
N ASN A 104 -1.68 4.19 11.51
CA ASN A 104 -0.46 3.86 12.26
C ASN A 104 -0.11 4.92 13.32
N LYS A 105 -0.54 6.18 13.13
CA LYS A 105 -0.36 7.24 14.13
C LYS A 105 -1.32 7.12 15.30
N PHE A 106 -2.61 6.85 15.05
CA PHE A 106 -3.67 6.86 16.07
C PHE A 106 -3.91 5.48 16.71
N PHE A 107 -3.62 4.40 15.99
CA PHE A 107 -3.81 3.01 16.42
C PHE A 107 -2.47 2.27 16.45
N SER A 108 -1.47 2.84 17.12
CA SER A 108 -0.11 2.26 17.15
C SER A 108 0.00 0.91 17.87
N ASN A 109 -1.08 0.40 18.45
CA ASN A 109 -1.16 -0.96 18.98
C ASN A 109 -1.58 -1.99 17.90
N VAL A 110 -2.08 -1.53 16.75
CA VAL A 110 -2.46 -2.34 15.58
C VAL A 110 -1.77 -1.73 14.36
N PHE A 111 -0.60 -2.25 14.01
CA PHE A 111 0.17 -1.70 12.88
C PHE A 111 -0.24 -2.34 11.56
N ILE A 112 -0.53 -1.50 10.56
CA ILE A 112 -0.55 -1.92 9.17
C ILE A 112 0.89 -1.92 8.67
N ARG A 113 1.27 -3.05 8.09
CA ARG A 113 2.61 -3.39 7.62
C ARG A 113 2.58 -3.62 6.12
#